data_AF-A0A847NDB2-F1
#
_entry.id   AF-A0A847NDB2-F1
#
_cell.length_a   1.000
_cell.length_b   1.000
_cell.length_c   1.000
_cell.angle_alpha   90.00
_cell.angle_beta   90.00
_cell.angle_gamma   90.00
#
_symmetry.space_group_name_H-M   'P 1'
#
loop_
_entity.id
_entity.type
_entity.pdbx_description
1 polymer ?
#
loop_
_entity_poly.entity_id
_entity_poly.type
_entity_poly.pdbx_seq_one_letter_code
_entity_poly.pdbx_strand_id
1 'polypeptide(L)'
;MTKQTVNNSNKQEEQKNGQEWAPKDTQELLTLMSIYLDEWKHRDSILWKQTFTFFWATLIVMLLPFAAKYLQINIPDKLPQFLFPLIGIIMSFLFIIISQAYAIRLTAVGKGYYNLIDKLPEEFRRNTVEVEYLQGKIKPKEKEKSKPKKPGETEPKKRHKVYAKILNSYLAKGISWIMFVLLFITGLILLHLTLAG
;
A
#
# COMPACT_ATOMS: atom_id res chain seq x y z
N MET A 1 20.36 -64.38 -0.70
CA MET A 1 20.61 -63.18 0.12
C MET A 1 21.22 -62.12 -0.78
N THR A 2 20.43 -61.15 -1.22
CA THR A 2 20.93 -60.03 -2.03
C THR A 2 20.17 -58.78 -1.60
N LYS A 3 20.85 -57.92 -0.84
CA LYS A 3 20.31 -56.66 -0.33
C LYS A 3 19.98 -55.75 -1.50
N GLN A 4 18.72 -55.33 -1.61
CA GLN A 4 18.33 -54.21 -2.46
C GLN A 4 18.80 -52.92 -1.80
N THR A 5 19.79 -52.29 -2.43
CA THR A 5 20.21 -50.92 -2.14
C THR A 5 19.16 -50.00 -2.76
N VAL A 6 18.17 -49.59 -1.97
CA VAL A 6 17.16 -48.61 -2.38
C VAL A 6 17.84 -47.24 -2.50
N ASN A 7 17.90 -46.76 -3.73
CA ASN A 7 18.44 -45.48 -4.16
C ASN A 7 17.87 -44.33 -3.33
N ASN A 8 18.74 -43.68 -2.56
CA ASN A 8 18.46 -42.49 -1.75
C ASN A 8 18.46 -41.19 -2.60
N SER A 9 18.38 -41.32 -3.92
CA SER A 9 18.60 -40.23 -4.89
C SER A 9 17.40 -39.31 -5.08
N ASN A 10 16.18 -39.76 -4.74
CA ASN A 10 14.96 -38.97 -4.98
C ASN A 10 14.60 -37.99 -3.84
N LYS A 11 15.40 -37.89 -2.77
CA LYS A 11 15.15 -36.95 -1.65
C LYS A 11 15.99 -35.67 -1.71
N GLN A 12 16.90 -35.52 -2.68
CA GLN A 12 17.76 -34.34 -2.78
C GLN A 12 17.33 -33.30 -3.84
N GLU A 13 16.37 -33.61 -4.70
CA GLU A 13 15.96 -32.68 -5.78
C GLU A 13 14.87 -31.68 -5.38
N GLU A 14 14.14 -31.90 -4.28
CA GLU A 14 13.07 -30.98 -3.84
C GLU A 14 13.53 -29.81 -2.96
N GLN A 15 14.82 -29.69 -2.60
CA GLN A 15 15.31 -28.67 -1.65
C GLN A 15 16.15 -27.53 -2.25
N LYS A 16 16.18 -27.34 -3.58
CA LYS A 16 17.03 -26.31 -4.24
C LYS A 16 16.31 -25.32 -5.14
N ASN A 17 15.01 -25.07 -4.95
CA ASN A 17 14.28 -24.05 -5.72
C ASN A 17 13.87 -22.81 -4.91
N GLY A 18 14.75 -22.39 -4.00
CA GLY A 18 14.67 -21.12 -3.27
C GLY A 18 15.87 -20.24 -3.59
N GLN A 19 16.29 -20.16 -4.85
CA GLN A 19 17.39 -19.28 -5.23
C GLN A 19 16.89 -17.84 -5.08
N GLU A 20 17.29 -17.19 -3.97
CA GLU A 20 17.08 -15.76 -3.77
C GLU A 20 17.76 -15.04 -4.93
N TRP A 21 16.97 -14.59 -5.90
CA TRP A 21 17.50 -13.86 -7.03
C TRP A 21 18.17 -12.59 -6.49
N ALA A 22 19.47 -12.46 -6.75
CA ALA A 22 20.29 -11.32 -6.37
C ALA A 22 20.82 -10.68 -7.65
N PRO A 23 20.70 -9.36 -7.81
CA PRO A 23 21.24 -8.68 -8.99
C PRO A 23 22.76 -8.87 -9.03
N LYS A 24 23.27 -9.16 -10.23
CA LYS A 24 24.69 -9.49 -10.47
C LYS A 24 25.56 -8.24 -10.52
N ASP A 25 24.98 -7.10 -10.88
CA ASP A 25 25.67 -5.81 -10.92
C ASP A 25 24.76 -4.63 -10.52
N THR A 26 25.37 -3.45 -10.37
CA THR A 26 24.67 -2.22 -9.98
C THR A 26 23.67 -1.75 -11.05
N GLN A 27 23.90 -2.04 -12.34
CA GLN A 27 23.00 -1.63 -13.41
C GLN A 27 21.71 -2.45 -13.37
N GLU A 28 21.81 -3.77 -13.22
CA GLU A 28 20.68 -4.70 -13.05
C GLU A 28 19.86 -4.35 -11.80
N LEU A 29 20.54 -3.96 -10.71
CA LEU A 29 19.89 -3.48 -9.49
C LEU A 29 19.13 -2.16 -9.71
N LEU A 30 19.71 -1.20 -10.43
CA LEU A 30 19.06 0.07 -10.77
C LEU A 30 17.87 -0.11 -11.72
N THR A 31 18.01 -0.96 -12.75
CA THR A 31 16.92 -1.31 -13.67
C THR A 31 15.77 -2.00 -12.93
N LEU A 32 16.08 -2.90 -12.00
CA LEU A 32 15.05 -3.53 -11.20
C LEU A 32 14.37 -2.52 -10.28
N MET A 33 15.12 -1.62 -9.67
CA MET A 33 14.54 -0.54 -8.86
C MET A 33 13.60 0.35 -9.66
N SER A 34 13.93 0.69 -10.91
CA SER A 34 13.04 1.50 -11.75
C SER A 34 11.74 0.75 -12.06
N ILE A 35 11.82 -0.55 -12.37
CA ILE A 35 10.63 -1.39 -12.59
C ILE A 35 9.74 -1.41 -11.35
N TYR A 36 10.31 -1.65 -10.16
CA TYR A 36 9.54 -1.65 -8.91
C TYR A 36 8.93 -0.29 -8.59
N LEU A 37 9.63 0.81 -8.91
CA LEU A 37 9.15 2.16 -8.68
C LEU A 37 7.96 2.48 -9.60
N ASP A 38 8.06 2.14 -10.88
CA ASP A 38 6.99 2.39 -11.85
C ASP A 38 5.77 1.53 -11.56
N GLU A 39 5.98 0.26 -11.18
CA GLU A 39 4.92 -0.62 -10.70
C GLU A 39 4.23 -0.06 -9.46
N TRP A 40 5.00 0.48 -8.51
CA TRP A 40 4.45 1.10 -7.31
C TRP A 40 3.59 2.32 -7.65
N LYS A 41 4.06 3.23 -8.52
CA LYS A 41 3.30 4.40 -8.97
C LYS A 41 2.01 4.00 -9.68
N HIS A 42 2.08 3.01 -10.56
CA HIS A 42 0.93 2.49 -11.27
C HIS A 42 -0.13 1.95 -10.30
N ARG A 43 0.28 1.16 -9.31
CA ARG A 43 -0.61 0.61 -8.30
C ARG A 43 -1.19 1.66 -7.36
N ASP A 44 -0.43 2.69 -7.01
CA ASP A 44 -0.91 3.83 -6.21
C ASP A 44 -2.04 4.56 -6.95
N SER A 45 -1.85 4.87 -8.23
CA SER A 45 -2.88 5.50 -9.07
C SER A 45 -4.16 4.66 -9.16
N ILE A 46 -4.02 3.34 -9.38
CA ILE A 46 -5.17 2.43 -9.42
C ILE A 46 -5.89 2.38 -8.07
N LEU A 47 -5.15 2.31 -6.96
CA LEU A 47 -5.74 2.27 -5.62
C LEU A 47 -6.62 3.48 -5.38
N TRP A 48 -6.11 4.69 -5.67
CA TRP A 48 -6.86 5.92 -5.44
C TRP A 48 -8.06 6.03 -6.37
N LYS A 49 -7.87 5.73 -7.66
CA LYS A 49 -8.97 5.72 -8.64
C LYS A 49 -10.10 4.80 -8.17
N GLN A 50 -9.77 3.55 -7.81
CA GLN A 50 -10.77 2.58 -7.38
C GLN A 50 -11.45 3.00 -6.08
N THR A 51 -10.68 3.50 -5.11
CA THR A 51 -11.18 3.93 -3.80
C THR A 51 -12.20 5.06 -3.97
N PHE A 52 -11.88 6.11 -4.75
CA PHE A 52 -12.82 7.20 -4.99
C PHE A 52 -14.01 6.78 -5.85
N THR A 53 -13.81 5.98 -6.90
CA THR A 53 -14.92 5.52 -7.74
C THR A 53 -15.94 4.70 -6.94
N PHE A 54 -15.49 3.74 -6.13
CA PHE A 54 -16.40 2.95 -5.29
C PHE A 54 -17.09 3.77 -4.22
N PHE A 55 -16.37 4.69 -3.59
CA PHE A 55 -16.93 5.58 -2.58
C PHE A 55 -18.09 6.41 -3.17
N TRP A 56 -17.84 7.10 -4.29
CA TRP A 56 -18.86 7.93 -4.93
C TRP A 56 -20.02 7.10 -5.48
N ALA A 57 -19.75 5.95 -6.10
CA ALA A 57 -20.81 5.05 -6.55
C ALA A 57 -21.72 4.61 -5.39
N THR A 58 -21.13 4.22 -4.26
CA THR A 58 -21.87 3.80 -3.06
C THR A 58 -22.71 4.96 -2.50
N LEU A 59 -22.11 6.15 -2.41
CA LEU A 59 -22.79 7.35 -1.91
C LEU A 59 -23.97 7.75 -2.80
N ILE A 60 -23.79 7.73 -4.12
CA ILE A 60 -24.85 8.05 -5.10
C ILE A 60 -26.01 7.07 -4.97
N VAL A 61 -25.72 5.77 -4.96
CA VAL A 61 -26.76 4.72 -4.81
C VAL A 61 -27.56 4.92 -3.54
N MET A 62 -26.88 5.22 -2.43
CA MET A 62 -27.49 5.43 -1.12
C MET A 62 -28.34 6.70 -1.04
N LEU A 63 -27.91 7.78 -1.70
CA LEU A 63 -28.62 9.07 -1.73
C LEU A 63 -29.69 9.14 -2.82
N LEU A 64 -29.71 8.22 -3.78
CA LEU A 64 -30.61 8.24 -4.93
C LEU A 64 -32.09 8.47 -4.58
N PRO A 65 -32.71 7.76 -3.61
CA PRO A 65 -34.13 7.97 -3.30
C PRO A 65 -34.42 9.36 -2.71
N PHE A 66 -33.45 9.96 -2.03
CA PHE A 66 -33.57 11.31 -1.48
C PHE A 66 -33.38 12.35 -2.57
N ALA A 67 -32.35 12.21 -3.40
CA ALA A 67 -32.10 13.09 -4.54
C ALA A 67 -33.25 13.07 -5.54
N ALA A 68 -33.86 11.91 -5.81
CA ALA A 68 -34.99 11.79 -6.71
C ALA A 68 -36.23 12.58 -6.24
N LYS A 69 -36.49 12.64 -4.93
CA LYS A 69 -37.57 13.46 -4.37
C LYS A 69 -37.37 14.95 -4.66
N TYR A 70 -36.13 15.44 -4.54
CA TYR A 70 -35.81 16.85 -4.85
C TYR A 70 -35.79 17.16 -6.34
N LEU A 71 -35.30 16.23 -7.16
CA LEU A 71 -35.16 16.39 -8.61
C LEU A 71 -36.45 16.05 -9.38
N GLN A 72 -37.54 15.69 -8.67
CA GLN A 72 -38.81 15.25 -9.26
C GLN A 72 -38.64 14.06 -10.23
N ILE A 73 -37.66 13.19 -9.96
CA ILE A 73 -37.44 11.97 -10.73
C ILE A 73 -38.40 10.91 -10.19
N ASN A 74 -39.20 10.32 -11.08
CA ASN A 74 -40.19 9.33 -10.69
C ASN A 74 -39.52 7.96 -10.49
N ILE A 75 -39.26 7.58 -9.24
CA ILE A 75 -38.85 6.21 -8.89
C ILE A 75 -40.13 5.37 -8.83
N PRO A 76 -40.19 4.20 -9.48
CA PRO A 76 -41.38 3.35 -9.43
C PRO A 76 -41.81 3.07 -7.98
N ASP A 77 -43.07 3.38 -7.65
CA ASP A 77 -43.62 3.23 -6.28
C ASP A 77 -43.53 1.80 -5.74
N LYS A 78 -43.43 0.82 -6.63
CA LYS A 78 -43.24 -0.59 -6.29
C LYS A 78 -41.88 -0.90 -5.66
N LEU A 79 -40.91 0.01 -5.77
CA LEU A 79 -39.55 -0.21 -5.30
C LEU A 79 -39.36 0.44 -3.92
N PRO A 80 -39.19 -0.36 -2.85
CA PRO A 80 -39.05 0.18 -1.51
C PRO A 80 -37.81 1.07 -1.36
N GLN A 81 -38.00 2.29 -0.88
CA GLN A 81 -36.93 3.29 -0.77
C GLN A 81 -35.82 2.87 0.20
N PHE A 82 -36.13 2.04 1.21
CA PHE A 82 -35.15 1.53 2.16
C PHE A 82 -34.10 0.59 1.52
N LEU A 83 -34.38 0.02 0.34
CA LEU A 83 -33.44 -0.88 -0.34
C LEU A 83 -32.17 -0.15 -0.78
N PHE A 84 -32.26 1.12 -1.16
CA PHE A 84 -31.10 1.91 -1.58
C PHE A 84 -30.05 2.09 -0.47
N PRO A 85 -30.39 2.60 0.74
CA PRO A 85 -29.42 2.68 1.81
C PRO A 85 -28.96 1.30 2.30
N LEU A 86 -29.82 0.28 2.25
CA LEU A 86 -29.43 -1.10 2.56
C LEU A 86 -28.35 -1.63 1.59
N ILE A 87 -28.55 -1.46 0.29
CA ILE A 87 -27.55 -1.82 -0.74
C ILE A 87 -26.29 -0.99 -0.56
N GLY A 88 -26.41 0.30 -0.25
CA GLY A 88 -25.29 1.18 0.07
C GLY A 88 -24.45 0.69 1.25
N ILE A 89 -25.08 0.19 2.32
CA ILE A 89 -24.39 -0.43 3.46
C ILE A 89 -23.65 -1.69 3.00
N ILE A 90 -24.28 -2.57 2.23
CA ILE A 90 -23.63 -3.78 1.70
C ILE A 90 -22.42 -3.40 0.83
N MET A 91 -22.57 -2.40 -0.04
CA MET A 91 -21.48 -1.89 -0.88
C MET A 91 -20.35 -1.26 -0.07
N SER A 92 -20.62 -0.62 1.07
CA SER A 92 -19.57 -0.07 1.92
C SER A 92 -18.67 -1.17 2.51
N PHE A 93 -19.24 -2.33 2.88
CA PHE A 93 -18.46 -3.51 3.28
C PHE A 93 -17.60 -4.05 2.14
N LEU A 94 -18.15 -4.14 0.92
CA LEU A 94 -17.36 -4.55 -0.25
C LEU A 94 -16.24 -3.55 -0.54
N PHE A 95 -16.51 -2.25 -0.44
CA PHE A 95 -15.54 -1.18 -0.62
C PHE A 95 -14.34 -1.34 0.32
N ILE A 96 -14.57 -1.54 1.62
CA ILE A 96 -13.45 -1.65 2.58
C ILE A 96 -12.62 -2.90 2.31
N ILE A 97 -13.24 -4.04 1.98
CA ILE A 97 -12.52 -5.27 1.62
C ILE A 97 -11.61 -5.05 0.41
N ILE A 98 -12.17 -4.47 -0.66
CA ILE A 98 -11.45 -4.22 -1.91
C ILE A 98 -10.31 -3.22 -1.66
N SER A 99 -10.59 -2.11 -0.98
CA SER A 99 -9.60 -1.07 -0.73
C SER A 99 -8.43 -1.56 0.14
N GLN A 100 -8.71 -2.38 1.17
CA GLN A 100 -7.67 -3.02 1.97
C GLN A 100 -6.81 -3.99 1.14
N ALA A 101 -7.41 -4.76 0.25
CA ALA A 101 -6.67 -5.65 -0.64
C ALA A 101 -5.68 -4.88 -1.54
N TYR A 102 -6.09 -3.75 -2.11
CA TYR A 102 -5.20 -2.87 -2.88
C TYR A 102 -4.09 -2.26 -2.00
N ALA A 103 -4.42 -1.80 -0.80
CA ALA A 103 -3.42 -1.23 0.13
C ALA A 103 -2.35 -2.25 0.54
N ILE A 104 -2.75 -3.50 0.80
CA ILE A 104 -1.80 -4.59 1.10
C ILE A 104 -0.86 -4.84 -0.08
N ARG A 105 -1.39 -4.90 -1.31
CA ARG A 105 -0.58 -5.07 -2.53
C ARG A 105 0.41 -3.93 -2.74
N LEU A 106 -0.03 -2.67 -2.56
CA LEU A 106 0.85 -1.51 -2.65
C LEU A 106 1.98 -1.56 -1.61
N THR A 107 1.67 -2.03 -0.40
CA THR A 107 2.66 -2.22 0.67
C THR A 107 3.71 -3.28 0.31
N ALA A 108 3.29 -4.38 -0.31
CA ALA A 108 4.18 -5.46 -0.71
C ALA A 108 5.20 -5.00 -1.77
N VAL A 109 4.73 -4.27 -2.80
CA VAL A 109 5.59 -3.70 -3.83
C VAL A 109 6.54 -2.65 -3.25
N GLY A 110 6.03 -1.77 -2.39
CA GLY A 110 6.86 -0.77 -1.70
C GLY A 110 7.95 -1.43 -0.84
N LYS A 111 7.63 -2.51 -0.10
CA LYS A 111 8.62 -3.28 0.66
C LYS A 111 9.71 -3.86 -0.26
N GLY A 112 9.33 -4.42 -1.42
CA GLY A 112 10.27 -4.91 -2.42
C GLY A 112 11.24 -3.81 -2.87
N TYR A 113 10.71 -2.65 -3.23
CA TYR A 113 11.52 -1.49 -3.61
C TYR A 113 12.50 -1.04 -2.50
N TYR A 114 12.04 -0.94 -1.24
CA TYR A 114 12.93 -0.57 -0.12
C TYR A 114 14.01 -1.62 0.15
N ASN A 115 13.69 -2.90 -0.02
CA ASN A 115 14.69 -3.96 0.13
C ASN A 115 15.80 -3.86 -0.94
N LEU A 116 15.48 -3.35 -2.14
CA LEU A 116 16.47 -3.10 -3.19
C LEU A 116 17.35 -1.89 -2.88
N ILE A 117 16.77 -0.82 -2.31
CA ILE A 117 17.56 0.35 -1.84
C ILE A 117 18.61 -0.08 -0.80
N ASP A 118 18.25 -0.97 0.12
CA ASP A 118 19.19 -1.47 1.13
C ASP A 118 20.37 -2.24 0.50
N LYS A 119 20.21 -2.79 -0.71
CA LYS A 119 21.26 -3.50 -1.45
C LYS A 119 22.17 -2.55 -2.26
N LEU A 120 21.84 -1.27 -2.40
CA LEU A 120 22.72 -0.30 -3.09
C LEU A 120 23.97 0.03 -2.25
N PRO A 121 25.10 0.35 -2.90
CA PRO A 121 26.23 1.02 -2.26
C PRO A 121 25.77 2.32 -1.60
N GLU A 122 26.32 2.64 -0.43
CA GLU A 122 25.85 3.74 0.42
C GLU A 122 25.86 5.10 -0.29
N GLU A 123 26.83 5.32 -1.18
CA GLU A 123 26.98 6.50 -2.04
C GLU A 123 25.81 6.73 -3.01
N PHE A 124 25.08 5.67 -3.38
CA PHE A 124 23.92 5.75 -4.29
C PHE A 124 22.58 5.64 -3.56
N ARG A 125 22.59 5.45 -2.24
CA ARG A 125 21.35 5.40 -1.45
C ARG A 125 20.73 6.79 -1.41
N ARG A 126 19.41 6.84 -1.52
CA ARG A 126 18.65 8.10 -1.49
C ARG A 126 18.87 8.80 -0.14
N ASN A 127 19.66 9.87 -0.12
CA ASN A 127 19.68 10.80 0.99
C ASN A 127 18.30 11.46 1.07
N THR A 128 17.64 11.35 2.23
CA THR A 128 16.38 12.03 2.45
C THR A 128 16.69 13.53 2.50
N VAL A 129 15.98 14.34 1.72
CA VAL A 129 16.21 15.80 1.61
C VAL A 129 16.20 16.51 2.98
N GLU A 130 15.63 15.89 4.01
CA GLU A 130 15.69 16.35 5.40
C GLU A 130 17.12 16.42 5.97
N VAL A 131 18.07 15.64 5.44
CA VAL A 131 19.48 15.73 5.83
C VAL A 131 20.12 17.02 5.31
N GLU A 132 19.70 17.52 4.16
CA GLU A 132 20.25 18.74 3.55
C GLU A 132 19.65 20.02 4.16
N TYR A 133 18.35 20.01 4.47
CA TYR A 133 17.70 21.14 5.17
C TYR A 133 18.11 21.25 6.65
N LEU A 134 18.47 20.13 7.32
CA LEU A 134 19.06 20.17 8.66
C LEU A 134 20.58 20.42 8.64
N GLN A 135 21.26 20.19 7.51
CA GLN A 135 22.68 20.55 7.31
C GLN A 135 22.89 21.99 6.83
N GLY A 136 21.82 22.72 6.47
CA GLY A 136 21.85 24.15 6.14
C GLY A 136 22.26 25.10 7.29
N LYS A 137 22.68 24.58 8.45
CA LYS A 137 23.29 25.37 9.54
C LYS A 137 24.77 25.09 9.80
N ILE A 138 25.47 24.30 8.99
CA ILE A 138 26.90 24.09 9.16
C ILE A 138 27.63 24.25 7.83
N LYS A 139 28.49 25.28 7.75
CA LYS A 139 29.39 25.56 6.62
C LYS A 139 30.21 24.31 6.25
N PRO A 140 30.55 24.09 4.96
CA PRO A 140 31.36 22.96 4.55
C PRO A 140 32.73 23.05 5.24
N LYS A 141 33.05 22.09 6.11
CA LYS A 141 34.42 21.89 6.55
C LYS A 141 35.16 21.14 5.44
N GLU A 142 36.18 21.82 4.95
CA GLU A 142 37.20 21.37 4.03
C GLU A 142 37.75 19.97 4.40
N LYS A 143 38.06 19.19 3.36
CA LYS A 143 38.51 17.79 3.41
C LYS A 143 39.63 17.57 4.44
N GLU A 144 39.28 17.06 5.62
CA GLU A 144 40.28 16.55 6.57
C GLU A 144 40.56 15.07 6.25
N LYS A 145 41.82 14.81 5.89
CA LYS A 145 42.35 13.50 5.53
C LYS A 145 42.04 12.45 6.61
N SER A 146 41.71 11.25 6.11
CA SER A 146 41.58 9.97 6.80
C SER A 146 42.32 9.85 8.14
N LYS A 147 41.56 9.70 9.23
CA LYS A 147 42.03 9.04 10.48
C LYS A 147 41.31 7.70 10.65
N PRO A 148 42.01 6.65 11.13
CA PRO A 148 41.45 5.32 11.27
C PRO A 148 40.39 5.27 12.37
N LYS A 149 39.26 4.61 12.07
CA LYS A 149 38.09 4.40 12.94
C LYS A 149 38.50 3.58 14.18
N LYS A 150 38.19 4.03 15.40
CA LYS A 150 38.36 3.24 16.63
C LYS A 150 37.34 2.08 16.64
N PRO A 151 37.73 0.87 17.11
CA PRO A 151 36.83 -0.27 17.15
C PRO A 151 35.80 -0.09 18.28
N GLY A 152 34.51 -0.05 17.93
CA GLY A 152 33.41 -0.05 18.91
C GLY A 152 32.29 0.96 18.69
N GLU A 153 32.41 1.86 17.71
CA GLU A 153 31.36 2.88 17.47
C GLU A 153 30.27 2.34 16.53
N THR A 154 29.18 1.85 17.11
CA THR A 154 27.98 1.45 16.37
C THR A 154 27.31 2.68 15.75
N GLU A 155 27.26 2.70 14.42
CA GLU A 155 26.56 3.68 13.59
C GLU A 155 25.11 3.95 14.03
N PRO A 156 24.54 5.12 13.72
CA PRO A 156 23.12 5.41 13.92
C PRO A 156 22.25 4.60 12.95
N LYS A 157 22.18 3.29 13.18
CA LYS A 157 21.18 2.39 12.60
C LYS A 157 19.80 2.80 13.14
N LYS A 158 18.88 3.22 12.26
CA LYS A 158 17.42 2.88 12.25
C LYS A 158 16.45 3.96 11.76
N ARG A 159 16.85 5.19 11.38
CA ARG A 159 15.85 6.24 11.05
C ARG A 159 15.33 6.28 9.59
N HIS A 160 16.13 5.89 8.60
CA HIS A 160 15.72 5.99 7.19
C HIS A 160 14.62 5.00 6.74
N LYS A 161 14.37 3.91 7.48
CA LYS A 161 13.36 2.90 7.11
C LYS A 161 11.92 3.28 7.47
N VAL A 162 11.71 4.34 8.25
CA VAL A 162 10.41 4.65 8.87
C VAL A 162 9.55 5.56 7.98
N TYR A 163 10.11 6.62 7.41
CA TYR A 163 9.31 7.70 6.83
C TYR A 163 8.67 7.36 5.48
N ALA A 164 9.42 6.71 4.58
CA ALA A 164 8.92 6.40 3.24
C ALA A 164 8.16 5.05 3.18
N LYS A 165 8.42 4.15 4.14
CA LYS A 165 7.80 2.82 4.25
C LYS A 165 6.38 2.83 4.85
N ILE A 166 5.98 3.96 5.44
CA ILE A 166 4.80 4.04 6.33
C ILE A 166 3.78 5.06 5.82
N LEU A 167 4.19 6.19 5.23
CA LEU A 167 3.22 7.26 5.00
C LEU A 167 2.10 6.88 4.02
N ASN A 168 2.40 6.40 2.80
CA ASN A 168 1.34 6.22 1.79
C ASN A 168 0.44 5.00 2.04
N SER A 169 0.99 3.88 2.57
CA SER A 169 0.19 2.69 2.86
C SER A 169 -0.70 2.85 4.10
N TYR A 170 -0.17 3.46 5.17
CA TYR A 170 -0.99 3.72 6.36
C TYR A 170 -2.03 4.80 6.08
N LEU A 171 -1.70 5.81 5.27
CA LEU A 171 -2.69 6.76 4.76
C LEU A 171 -3.76 6.07 3.92
N ALA A 172 -3.39 5.22 2.97
CA ALA A 172 -4.36 4.46 2.17
C ALA A 172 -5.30 3.63 3.05
N LYS A 173 -4.77 2.87 4.02
CA LYS A 173 -5.62 2.09 4.93
C LYS A 173 -6.49 2.97 5.83
N GLY A 174 -5.94 4.04 6.36
CA GLY A 174 -6.62 4.95 7.27
C GLY A 174 -7.75 5.71 6.57
N ILE A 175 -7.48 6.26 5.39
CA ILE A 175 -8.46 6.98 4.58
C ILE A 175 -9.61 6.05 4.18
N SER A 176 -9.32 4.82 3.75
CA SER A 176 -10.38 3.85 3.43
C SER A 176 -11.27 3.52 4.63
N TRP A 177 -10.70 3.42 5.83
CA TRP A 177 -11.49 3.24 7.06
C TRP A 177 -12.36 4.45 7.38
N ILE A 178 -11.82 5.67 7.27
CA ILE A 178 -12.59 6.90 7.49
C ILE A 178 -13.76 6.98 6.50
N MET A 179 -13.50 6.73 5.22
CA MET A 179 -14.53 6.72 4.17
C MET A 179 -15.57 5.63 4.41
N PHE A 180 -15.15 4.44 4.86
CA PHE A 180 -16.07 3.35 5.21
C PHE A 180 -16.99 3.75 6.37
N VAL A 181 -16.43 4.28 7.47
CA VAL A 181 -17.22 4.72 8.63
C VAL A 181 -18.20 5.81 8.23
N LEU A 182 -17.78 6.76 7.39
CA LEU A 182 -18.65 7.79 6.84
C LEU A 182 -19.82 7.19 6.04
N LEU A 183 -19.55 6.26 5.12
CA LEU A 183 -20.59 5.59 4.33
C LEU A 183 -21.52 4.76 5.21
N PHE A 184 -20.97 4.04 6.19
CA PHE A 184 -21.74 3.17 7.07
C PHE A 184 -22.70 3.98 7.96
N ILE A 185 -22.20 5.04 8.61
CA ILE A 185 -23.02 5.92 9.45
C ILE A 185 -24.09 6.63 8.59
N THR A 186 -23.70 7.18 7.44
CA THR A 186 -24.66 7.80 6.51
C THR A 186 -25.74 6.80 6.09
N GLY A 187 -25.36 5.57 5.79
CA GLY A 187 -26.29 4.49 5.43
C GLY A 187 -27.27 4.16 6.54
N LEU A 188 -26.80 4.06 7.78
CA LEU A 188 -27.67 3.80 8.93
C LEU A 188 -28.66 4.95 9.18
N ILE A 189 -28.19 6.20 9.09
CA ILE A 189 -29.05 7.38 9.24
C ILE A 189 -30.14 7.38 8.17
N LEU A 190 -29.77 7.19 6.91
CA LEU A 190 -30.72 7.19 5.80
C LEU A 190 -31.68 6.01 5.88
N LEU A 191 -31.21 4.83 6.27
CA LEU A 191 -32.06 3.67 6.49
C LEU A 191 -33.10 3.94 7.57
N HIS A 192 -32.69 4.53 8.71
CA HIS A 192 -33.61 4.89 9.76
C HIS A 192 -34.65 5.92 9.30
N LEU A 193 -34.22 6.95 8.56
CA LEU A 193 -35.13 7.95 7.98
C LEU A 193 -36.13 7.33 6.99
N THR A 194 -35.73 6.35 6.18
CA THR A 194 -36.64 5.65 5.25
C THR A 194 -37.61 4.69 5.94
N LEU A 195 -37.32 4.25 7.17
CA LEU A 195 -38.19 3.35 7.93
C LEU A 195 -39.12 4.11 8.88
N ALA A 196 -38.73 5.32 9.30
CA ALA A 196 -39.49 6.15 10.22
C ALA A 196 -40.50 7.10 9.53
N GLY A 197 -40.37 7.32 8.22
CA GLY A 197 -41.28 8.14 7.41
C GLY A 197 -42.05 7.30 6.41
#